data_AF-A0A238BTV9-F1
#
_entry.id   AF-A0A238BTV9-F1
#
_cell.length_a   1.000
_cell.length_b   1.000
_cell.length_c   1.000
_cell.angle_alpha   90.00
_cell.angle_beta   90.00
_cell.angle_gamma   90.00
#
_symmetry.space_group_name_H-M   'P 1'
#
loop_
_entity.id
_entity.type
_entity.pdbx_description
1 polymer ?
#
loop_
_entity_poly.entity_id
_entity_poly.type
_entity_poly.pdbx_seq_one_letter_code
_entity_poly.pdbx_strand_id
1 'polypeptide(L)'
;MLVEIEQTVAFLASFLYGTIPRRRIDTFAEILANRLLERLMDQSRPPKVCHLVVNVAGKSDPLIQDAAEEAYMDLTEMQSLLPNNLIVEIRQGSVNAVNADTGQTKAIYPEPKTLTYIGQHKIYIP
;
A
#
# COMPACT_ATOMS: atom_id res chain seq x y z
N MET A 1 7.35 -6.09 10.53
CA MET A 1 7.61 -5.06 9.50
C MET A 1 7.72 -5.60 8.09
N LEU A 2 8.41 -6.73 7.86
CA LEU A 2 8.50 -7.32 6.52
C LEU A 2 7.12 -7.60 5.91
N VAL A 3 6.23 -8.27 6.67
CA VAL A 3 4.87 -8.59 6.24
C VAL A 3 4.09 -7.31 5.90
N GLU A 4 4.19 -6.27 6.71
CA GLU A 4 3.46 -5.02 6.48
C GLU A 4 3.96 -4.26 5.26
N ILE A 5 5.25 -4.33 4.96
CA ILE A 5 5.82 -3.78 3.72
C ILE A 5 5.31 -4.59 2.52
N GLU A 6 5.34 -5.91 2.59
CA GLU A 6 4.83 -6.80 1.54
C GLU A 6 3.34 -6.55 1.26
N GLN A 7 2.52 -6.47 2.30
CA GLN A 7 1.09 -6.17 2.20
C GLN A 7 0.84 -4.77 1.62
N THR A 8 1.70 -3.80 1.93
CA THR A 8 1.62 -2.46 1.35
C THR A 8 1.88 -2.48 -0.16
N VAL A 9 2.98 -3.09 -0.60
CA VAL A 9 3.31 -3.11 -2.04
C VAL A 9 2.35 -3.97 -2.84
N ALA A 10 1.87 -5.09 -2.28
CA ALA A 10 0.85 -5.93 -2.90
C ALA A 10 -0.48 -5.19 -3.05
N PHE A 11 -0.90 -4.44 -2.02
CA PHE A 11 -2.09 -3.60 -2.08
C PHE A 11 -1.98 -2.55 -3.18
N LEU A 12 -0.85 -1.84 -3.28
CA LEU A 12 -0.67 -0.83 -4.34
C LEU A 12 -0.62 -1.45 -5.73
N ALA A 13 0.12 -2.54 -5.91
CA ALA A 13 0.19 -3.27 -7.17
C ALA A 13 -1.19 -3.76 -7.65
N SER A 14 -2.10 -4.10 -6.73
CA SER A 14 -3.43 -4.60 -7.06
C SER A 14 -4.27 -3.63 -7.92
N PHE A 15 -4.05 -2.32 -7.80
CA PHE A 15 -4.74 -1.30 -8.62
C PHE A 15 -4.15 -1.14 -10.02
N LEU A 16 -2.91 -1.59 -10.23
CA LEU A 16 -2.15 -1.35 -11.45
C LEU A 16 -2.27 -2.52 -12.44
N TYR A 17 -2.56 -3.72 -11.93
CA TYR A 17 -2.73 -4.90 -12.75
C TYR A 17 -3.88 -4.75 -13.76
N GLY A 18 -3.65 -5.25 -14.98
CA GLY A 18 -4.60 -5.16 -16.08
C GLY A 18 -4.42 -3.93 -16.98
N THR A 19 -3.78 -2.88 -16.46
CA THR A 19 -3.47 -1.66 -17.24
C THR A 19 -1.98 -1.53 -17.52
N ILE A 20 -1.15 -1.61 -16.48
CA ILE A 20 0.31 -1.46 -16.60
C ILE A 20 0.94 -2.85 -16.87
N PRO A 21 2.00 -2.95 -17.71
CA PRO A 21 2.68 -4.22 -17.94
C PRO A 21 3.17 -4.85 -16.64
N ARG A 22 2.81 -6.12 -16.41
CA ARG A 22 3.12 -6.86 -15.16
C ARG A 22 4.57 -6.72 -14.71
N ARG A 23 5.53 -6.87 -15.64
CA ARG A 23 6.97 -6.74 -15.33
C ARG A 23 7.32 -5.39 -14.69
N ARG A 24 6.70 -4.29 -15.14
CA ARG A 24 6.94 -2.95 -14.56
C ARG A 24 6.33 -2.84 -13.17
N ILE A 25 5.13 -3.41 -12.98
CA ILE A 25 4.48 -3.46 -11.66
C ILE A 25 5.34 -4.24 -10.66
N ASP A 26 5.86 -5.40 -11.08
CA ASP A 26 6.72 -6.24 -10.25
C ASP A 26 8.02 -5.48 -9.88
N THR A 27 8.67 -4.83 -10.84
CA THR A 27 9.85 -3.98 -10.60
C THR A 27 9.54 -2.80 -9.66
N PHE A 28 8.41 -2.11 -9.85
CA PHE A 28 7.96 -1.04 -8.97
C PHE A 28 7.76 -1.54 -7.53
N ALA A 29 7.08 -2.68 -7.35
CA ALA A 29 6.81 -3.27 -6.05
C ALA A 29 8.11 -3.64 -5.33
N GLU A 30 9.08 -4.21 -6.04
CA GLU A 30 10.40 -4.56 -5.50
C GLU A 30 11.17 -3.32 -5.04
N ILE A 31 11.26 -2.29 -5.88
CA ILE A 31 11.98 -1.03 -5.55
C ILE A 31 11.33 -0.35 -4.35
N LEU A 32 9.99 -0.22 -4.35
CA LEU A 32 9.27 0.39 -3.23
C LEU A 32 9.46 -0.42 -1.93
N ALA A 33 9.43 -1.75 -2.00
CA ALA A 33 9.66 -2.59 -0.83
C ALA A 33 11.07 -2.37 -0.24
N ASN A 34 12.10 -2.34 -1.08
CA ASN A 34 13.49 -2.11 -0.64
C ASN A 34 13.66 -0.75 0.05
N ARG A 35 13.06 0.30 -0.50
CA ARG A 35 13.16 1.63 0.14
C ARG A 35 12.33 1.75 1.40
N LEU A 36 11.18 1.07 1.47
CA LEU A 36 10.41 0.98 2.72
C LEU A 36 11.19 0.19 3.78
N LEU A 37 11.92 -0.87 3.39
CA LEU A 37 12.81 -1.60 4.29
C LEU A 37 13.88 -0.68 4.86
N GLU A 38 14.60 0.06 4.03
CA GLU A 38 15.61 1.03 4.45
C GLU A 38 15.00 2.09 5.40
N ARG A 39 13.87 2.69 5.02
CA ARG A 39 13.20 3.72 5.83
C ARG A 39 12.69 3.22 7.17
N LEU A 40 12.22 1.97 7.25
CA LEU A 40 11.56 1.43 8.44
C LEU A 40 12.45 0.55 9.30
N MET A 41 13.58 0.06 8.78
CA MET A 41 14.44 -0.90 9.49
C MET A 41 15.88 -0.42 9.66
N ASP A 42 16.41 0.46 8.81
CA ASP A 42 17.82 0.91 8.88
C ASP A 42 18.01 2.16 9.76
N GLN A 43 17.00 2.51 10.56
CA GLN A 43 17.07 3.64 11.48
C GLN A 43 17.43 3.18 12.88
N SER A 44 18.37 3.87 13.53
CA SER A 44 18.71 3.66 14.96
C SER A 44 17.50 3.80 15.89
N ARG A 45 16.45 4.49 15.43
CA ARG A 45 15.10 4.51 16.02
C ARG A 45 14.06 4.47 14.90
N PRO A 46 13.54 3.29 14.52
CA PRO A 46 12.53 3.21 13.48
C PRO A 46 11.25 3.93 13.90
N PRO A 47 10.52 4.56 12.97
CA PRO A 47 9.29 5.25 13.29
C PRO A 47 8.23 4.24 13.73
N LYS A 48 7.45 4.59 14.76
CA LYS A 48 6.33 3.75 15.22
C LYS A 48 5.23 3.60 14.17
N VAL A 49 5.07 4.65 13.34
CA VAL A 49 4.06 4.75 12.28
C VAL A 49 4.70 5.42 11.08
N CYS A 50 4.46 4.89 9.89
CA CYS A 50 4.82 5.52 8.63
C CYS A 50 3.54 5.83 7.84
N HIS A 51 3.40 7.08 7.42
CA HIS A 51 2.34 7.50 6.51
C HIS A 51 2.92 7.69 5.13
N LEU A 52 2.57 6.78 4.22
CA LEU A 52 2.93 6.83 2.82
C LEU A 52 1.82 7.53 2.05
N VAL A 53 2.05 8.77 1.60
CA VAL A 53 1.09 9.50 0.77
C VAL A 53 1.06 8.87 -0.60
N VAL A 54 -0.05 8.26 -1.01
CA VAL A 54 -0.12 7.52 -2.28
C VAL A 54 -0.62 8.42 -3.41
N ASN A 55 -1.76 9.06 -3.20
CA ASN A 55 -2.36 9.99 -4.16
C ASN A 55 -3.24 10.97 -3.40
N VAL A 56 -2.70 12.14 -3.01
CA VAL A 56 -3.45 13.19 -2.31
C VAL A 56 -3.22 14.51 -3.02
N ALA A 57 -4.29 15.13 -3.52
CA ALA A 57 -4.22 16.37 -4.29
C ALA A 57 -3.18 16.33 -5.44
N GLY A 58 -3.08 15.19 -6.15
CA GLY A 58 -2.14 14.98 -7.25
C GLY A 58 -0.68 14.76 -6.83
N LYS A 59 -0.42 14.54 -5.54
CA LYS A 59 0.92 14.29 -4.99
C LYS A 59 1.04 12.87 -4.46
N SER A 60 2.25 12.33 -4.57
CA SER A 60 2.67 11.04 -4.00
C SER A 60 3.93 11.25 -3.15
N ASP A 61 4.18 10.36 -2.19
CA ASP A 61 5.43 10.33 -1.42
C ASP A 61 6.63 10.14 -2.38
N PRO A 62 7.78 10.79 -2.15
CA PRO A 62 8.97 10.64 -2.98
C PRO A 62 9.35 9.16 -3.21
N LEU A 63 9.17 8.30 -2.21
CA LEU A 63 9.45 6.86 -2.36
C LEU A 63 8.65 6.21 -3.50
N ILE A 64 7.41 6.65 -3.71
CA ILE A 64 6.54 6.17 -4.79
C ILE A 64 6.97 6.79 -6.12
N GLN A 65 7.23 8.10 -6.15
CA GLN A 65 7.63 8.80 -7.37
C GLN A 65 8.91 8.21 -7.95
N ASP A 66 9.93 8.12 -7.11
CA ASP A 66 11.25 7.60 -7.48
C ASP A 66 11.15 6.10 -7.89
N ALA A 67 10.18 5.35 -7.34
CA ALA A 67 10.03 3.92 -7.65
C ALA A 67 9.31 3.73 -8.99
N ALA A 68 8.32 4.58 -9.27
CA ALA A 68 7.66 4.62 -10.56
C ALA A 68 8.64 5.04 -11.66
N GLU A 69 9.48 6.05 -11.41
CA GLU A 69 10.51 6.50 -12.34
C GLU A 69 11.50 5.36 -12.69
N GLU A 70 12.08 4.71 -11.68
CA GLU A 70 13.02 3.60 -11.90
C GLU A 70 12.36 2.36 -12.54
N ALA A 71 11.06 2.14 -12.31
CA ALA A 71 10.29 1.08 -12.95
C ALA A 71 9.81 1.45 -14.37
N TYR A 72 10.14 2.64 -14.88
CA TYR A 72 9.67 3.18 -16.16
C TYR A 72 8.14 3.22 -16.26
N MET A 73 7.48 3.64 -15.19
CA MET A 73 6.04 3.86 -15.10
C MET A 73 5.73 5.34 -15.12
N ASP A 74 4.75 5.74 -15.94
CA ASP A 74 4.28 7.12 -15.94
C ASP A 74 3.52 7.41 -14.65
N LEU A 75 3.98 8.42 -13.90
CA LEU A 75 3.40 8.75 -12.60
C LEU A 75 1.94 9.24 -12.74
N THR A 76 1.60 9.93 -13.83
CA THR A 76 0.23 10.43 -14.06
C THR A 76 -0.72 9.28 -14.37
N GLU A 77 -0.29 8.33 -15.23
CA GLU A 77 -1.03 7.10 -15.50
C GLU A 77 -1.24 6.31 -14.21
N MET A 78 -0.17 6.08 -13.44
CA MET A 78 -0.23 5.39 -12.16
C MET A 78 -1.20 6.06 -11.18
N GLN A 79 -1.10 7.39 -11.00
CA GLN A 79 -2.00 8.14 -10.12
C GLN A 79 -3.46 8.08 -10.58
N SER A 80 -3.72 8.02 -11.89
CA SER A 80 -5.08 7.89 -12.42
C SER A 80 -5.76 6.54 -12.09
N LEU A 81 -4.95 5.51 -11.81
CA LEU A 81 -5.41 4.17 -11.44
C LEU A 81 -5.55 4.01 -9.92
N LEU A 82 -4.87 4.84 -9.14
CA LEU A 82 -4.86 4.77 -7.68
C LEU A 82 -6.05 5.55 -7.09
N PRO A 83 -6.63 5.08 -5.97
CA PRO A 83 -7.70 5.81 -5.30
C PRO A 83 -7.27 7.24 -4.93
N ASN A 84 -8.13 8.21 -5.23
CA ASN A 84 -7.90 9.60 -4.83
C ASN A 84 -7.92 9.75 -3.32
N ASN A 85 -7.10 10.67 -2.83
CA ASN A 85 -6.92 11.01 -1.43
C ASN A 85 -6.53 9.81 -0.57
N LEU A 86 -5.68 8.93 -1.11
CA LEU A 86 -5.19 7.73 -0.42
C LEU A 86 -3.87 7.99 0.29
N ILE A 87 -3.83 7.63 1.58
CA ILE A 87 -2.63 7.47 2.39
C ILE A 87 -2.60 6.01 2.85
N VAL A 88 -1.43 5.37 2.83
CA VAL A 88 -1.22 4.08 3.48
C VAL A 88 -0.49 4.30 4.79
N GLU A 89 -1.06 3.79 5.87
CA GLU A 89 -0.51 3.88 7.20
C GLU A 89 0.04 2.53 7.62
N ILE A 90 1.36 2.48 7.78
CA ILE A 90 2.14 1.27 8.05
C ILE A 90 2.61 1.31 9.51
N ARG A 91 2.27 0.27 10.27
CA ARG A 91 2.67 0.07 11.67
C ARG A 91 3.07 -1.37 11.90
N GLN A 92 3.78 -1.64 13.00
CA GLN A 92 3.98 -3.00 13.44
C GLN A 92 2.64 -3.68 13.75
N GLY A 93 2.37 -4.79 13.08
CA GLY A 93 1.14 -5.57 13.18
C GLY A 93 -0.05 -5.05 12.38
N SER A 94 0.06 -3.93 11.65
CA SER A 94 -1.07 -3.43 10.86
C SER A 94 -0.69 -2.54 9.67
N VAL A 95 -1.51 -2.62 8.62
CA VAL A 95 -1.47 -1.72 7.46
C VAL A 95 -2.89 -1.25 7.20
N ASN A 96 -3.09 0.07 7.08
CA ASN A 96 -4.41 0.65 6.85
C ASN A 96 -4.38 1.59 5.64
N ALA A 97 -5.39 1.49 4.78
CA ALA A 97 -5.71 2.52 3.82
C ALA A 97 -6.50 3.62 4.53
N VAL A 98 -6.04 4.86 4.44
CA VAL A 98 -6.65 6.03 5.06
C VAL A 98 -7.05 7.00 3.95
N ASN A 99 -8.32 7.41 3.94
CA ASN A 99 -8.76 8.49 3.08
C ASN A 99 -8.40 9.84 3.74
N ALA A 100 -7.60 10.65 3.06
CA ALA A 100 -7.03 11.89 3.61
C ALA A 100 -8.08 12.97 3.89
N ASP A 101 -9.20 12.98 3.16
CA ASP A 101 -10.24 14.00 3.35
C ASP A 101 -11.16 13.67 4.53
N THR A 102 -11.55 12.40 4.63
CA THR A 102 -12.58 11.93 5.57
C THR A 102 -11.99 11.34 6.84
N GLY A 103 -10.70 10.98 6.83
CA GLY A 103 -10.04 10.22 7.89
C GLY A 103 -10.52 8.77 8.02
N GLN A 104 -11.40 8.29 7.13
CA GLN A 104 -11.88 6.92 7.16
C GLN A 104 -10.72 5.95 6.93
N THR A 105 -10.67 4.89 7.74
CA THR A 105 -9.64 3.87 7.69
C THR A 105 -10.23 2.51 7.30
N LYS A 106 -9.51 1.80 6.42
CA LYS A 106 -9.81 0.41 6.04
C LYS A 106 -8.56 -0.44 6.26
N ALA A 107 -8.70 -1.52 7.02
CA ALA A 107 -7.61 -2.47 7.23
C ALA A 107 -7.23 -3.17 5.92
N ILE A 108 -5.94 -3.13 5.60
CA ILE A 108 -5.29 -3.95 4.56
C ILE A 108 -4.72 -5.20 5.25
N TYR A 109 -4.02 -4.99 6.38
CA TYR A 109 -3.44 -6.05 7.20
C TYR A 109 -3.68 -5.77 8.70
N PRO A 110 -4.04 -6.78 9.52
CA PRO A 110 -4.49 -8.11 9.09
C PRO A 110 -5.74 -8.00 8.23
N GLU A 111 -5.91 -8.89 7.25
CA GLU A 111 -7.10 -8.88 6.40
C GLU A 111 -8.35 -8.91 7.30
N PRO A 112 -9.31 -8.02 7.08
CA PRO A 112 -10.55 -8.06 7.84
C PRO A 112 -11.21 -9.42 7.56
N LYS A 113 -11.41 -10.20 8.63
CA LYS A 113 -12.10 -11.50 8.54
C LYS A 113 -13.39 -11.29 7.75
N THR A 114 -13.45 -11.86 6.55
CA THR A 114 -14.66 -11.81 5.72
C THR A 114 -15.70 -12.63 6.47
N LEU A 115 -16.71 -11.97 7.04
CA LEU A 115 -17.87 -12.67 7.58
C LEU A 115 -18.67 -13.19 6.39
N THR A 116 -18.34 -14.39 5.91
CA THR A 116 -19.17 -15.08 4.93
C THR A 116 -20.42 -15.57 5.64
N TYR A 117 -21.56 -14.93 5.40
CA TYR A 117 -22.85 -15.46 5.84
C TYR A 117 -23.26 -16.60 4.91
N ILE A 118 -23.11 -17.85 5.37
CA ILE A 118 -23.77 -19.01 4.76
C ILE A 118 -24.93 -19.39 5.68
N GLY A 119 -26.12 -18.83 5.41
CA GLY A 119 -27.29 -18.99 6.27
C GLY A 119 -27.17 -18.28 7.63
N GLN A 120 -28.20 -18.40 8.48
CA GLN A 120 -28.31 -17.72 9.78
C GLN A 120 -27.29 -18.19 10.84
N HIS A 121 -26.21 -18.87 10.48
CA HIS A 121 -25.25 -19.44 11.45
C HIS A 121 -23.85 -18.87 11.22
N LYS A 122 -23.30 -18.26 12.27
CA LYS A 122 -21.93 -17.73 12.31
C LYS A 122 -20.96 -18.90 12.49
N ILE A 123 -20.05 -19.10 11.54
CA ILE A 123 -18.94 -20.05 11.71
C ILE A 123 -17.63 -19.27 11.58
N TYR A 124 -16.74 -19.43 12.57
CA TYR A 124 -15.36 -18.97 12.51
C TYR A 124 -14.50 -20.06 11.88
N ILE A 125 -13.76 -19.74 10.82
CA ILE A 125 -12.70 -20.60 10.30
C ILE A 125 -11.35 -19.95 10.69
N PRO A 126 -10.44 -20.69 11.33
CA PRO A 126 -9.11 -20.20 11.73
C PRO A 126 -8.21 -19.86 10.55
#